data_AF-A0AAW2J798-F1
#
_entry.id   AF-A0AAW2J798-F1
#
_cell.length_a   1.000
_cell.length_b   1.000
_cell.length_c   1.000
_cell.angle_alpha   90.00
_cell.angle_beta   90.00
_cell.angle_gamma   90.00
#
_symmetry.space_group_name_H-M   'P 1'
#
loop_
_entity.id
_entity.type
_entity.pdbx_description
1 polymer ?
#
loop_
_entity_poly.entity_id
_entity_poly.type
_entity_poly.pdbx_seq_one_letter_code
_entity_poly.pdbx_strand_id
1 'polypeptide(L)'
;MSDALSIAADLGFSVPPPPSQEDIQNLSAGSGEKGEDLIRILRELTAVQRKIADLQVELQGRKEDKNVAHLTHVSEMEKKIETLARITTILKDVIQNKDRIIARLQQPYSLDCIPVEAEYQKQFSELLMKAASDYGALTASVADFQWSQNFKEPPTEMLRPIPVALASCTRFFEAMTAMRESFAKLQSCIPLLESDCGTPPPWRTESSFDDLAVGTLRRQSSAQEEM
;
A
#
# COMPACT_ATOMS: atom_id res chain seq x y z
N MET A 1 -42.06 -33.89 -50.63
CA MET A 1 -42.99 -32.93 -51.26
C MET A 1 -44.43 -33.31 -51.02
N SER A 2 -44.81 -34.59 -51.10
CA SER A 2 -46.17 -35.06 -50.80
C SER A 2 -46.62 -34.74 -49.37
N ASP A 3 -45.75 -34.85 -48.36
CA ASP A 3 -46.13 -34.55 -46.96
C ASP A 3 -46.46 -33.07 -46.75
N ALA A 4 -45.69 -32.16 -47.38
CA ALA A 4 -45.95 -30.73 -47.31
C ALA A 4 -47.26 -30.33 -48.01
N LEU A 5 -47.62 -31.03 -49.10
CA LEU A 5 -48.87 -30.83 -49.82
C LEU A 5 -50.07 -31.40 -49.05
N SER A 6 -49.88 -32.52 -48.34
CA SER A 6 -50.91 -33.10 -47.48
C SER A 6 -51.25 -32.18 -46.30
N ILE A 7 -50.23 -31.58 -45.67
CA ILE A 7 -50.41 -30.63 -44.56
C ILE A 7 -51.16 -29.36 -45.02
N ALA A 8 -50.93 -28.88 -46.24
CA ALA A 8 -51.61 -27.70 -46.78
C ALA A 8 -53.12 -27.97 -47.05
N ALA A 9 -53.47 -29.18 -47.48
CA ALA A 9 -54.85 -29.58 -47.69
C ALA A 9 -55.63 -29.70 -46.35
N ASP A 10 -54.98 -30.24 -45.31
CA ASP A 10 -55.57 -30.35 -43.96
C ASP A 10 -55.83 -28.98 -43.30
N LEU A 11 -55.12 -27.94 -43.72
CA LEU A 11 -55.29 -26.56 -43.28
C LEU A 11 -56.31 -25.76 -44.12
N GLY A 12 -57.02 -26.42 -45.04
CA GLY A 12 -58.10 -25.82 -45.84
C GLY A 12 -57.63 -25.01 -47.05
N PHE A 13 -56.35 -25.09 -47.44
CA PHE A 13 -55.85 -24.46 -48.65
C PHE A 13 -56.09 -25.37 -49.87
N SER A 14 -56.86 -24.88 -50.84
CA SER A 14 -57.15 -25.59 -52.08
C SER A 14 -55.90 -25.67 -52.95
N VAL A 15 -55.45 -26.89 -53.25
CA VAL A 15 -54.33 -27.16 -54.17
C VAL A 15 -54.83 -26.90 -55.60
N PRO A 16 -54.27 -25.91 -56.34
CA PRO A 16 -54.70 -25.65 -57.71
C PRO A 16 -54.35 -26.83 -58.64
N PRO A 17 -55.19 -27.14 -59.65
CA PRO A 17 -54.88 -28.19 -60.62
C PRO A 17 -53.62 -27.81 -61.43
N PRO A 18 -52.86 -28.82 -61.93
CA PRO A 18 -51.69 -28.55 -62.75
C PRO A 18 -52.08 -27.75 -64.01
N PRO A 19 -51.30 -26.73 -64.40
CA PRO A 19 -51.68 -25.83 -65.47
C PRO A 19 -51.76 -26.56 -66.82
N SER A 20 -52.80 -26.26 -67.61
CA SER A 20 -52.97 -26.71 -68.98
C SER A 20 -51.87 -26.14 -69.89
N GLN A 21 -51.44 -26.96 -70.86
CA GLN A 21 -50.31 -26.74 -71.76
C GLN A 21 -50.39 -25.44 -72.60
N GLU A 22 -51.58 -24.84 -72.73
CA GLU A 22 -51.82 -23.61 -73.50
C GLU A 22 -51.47 -22.33 -72.74
N ASP A 23 -51.58 -22.30 -71.40
CA ASP A 23 -51.23 -21.13 -70.57
C ASP A 23 -49.72 -20.90 -70.47
N ILE A 24 -48.94 -21.95 -70.73
CA ILE A 24 -47.47 -21.92 -70.69
C ILE A 24 -46.90 -21.17 -71.91
N GLN A 25 -47.61 -21.15 -73.03
CA GLN A 25 -47.13 -20.49 -74.27
C GLN A 25 -47.31 -18.97 -74.25
N ASN A 26 -48.40 -18.45 -73.66
CA ASN A 26 -48.69 -17.02 -73.62
C ASN A 26 -47.82 -16.21 -72.65
N LEU A 27 -47.23 -16.86 -71.64
CA LEU A 27 -46.27 -16.21 -70.73
C LEU A 27 -44.87 -16.01 -71.36
N SER A 28 -44.57 -16.70 -72.47
CA SER A 28 -43.22 -16.71 -73.06
C SER A 28 -42.91 -15.48 -73.94
N ALA A 29 -43.92 -14.78 -74.46
CA ALA A 29 -43.70 -13.78 -75.52
C ALA A 29 -43.53 -12.32 -75.03
N GLY A 30 -43.81 -12.00 -73.76
CA GLY A 30 -43.75 -10.62 -73.23
C GLY A 30 -43.04 -10.45 -71.88
N SER A 31 -42.39 -11.50 -71.35
CA SER A 31 -41.88 -11.57 -69.97
C SER A 31 -40.38 -11.90 -69.87
N GLY A 32 -39.59 -11.67 -70.92
CA GLY A 32 -38.16 -11.96 -70.94
C GLY A 32 -37.37 -11.18 -69.88
N GLU A 33 -37.50 -9.86 -69.83
CA GLU A 33 -36.76 -9.00 -68.87
C GLU A 33 -37.14 -9.28 -67.40
N LYS A 34 -38.44 -9.43 -67.08
CA LYS A 34 -38.89 -9.72 -65.71
C LYS A 34 -38.44 -11.10 -65.21
N GLY A 35 -38.35 -12.08 -66.12
CA GLY A 35 -37.83 -13.41 -65.81
C GLY A 35 -36.31 -13.41 -65.55
N GLU A 36 -35.55 -12.70 -66.39
CA GLU A 36 -34.11 -12.49 -66.23
C GLU A 36 -33.77 -11.80 -64.89
N ASP A 37 -34.52 -10.76 -64.54
CA ASP A 37 -34.38 -10.04 -63.26
C ASP A 37 -34.65 -10.94 -62.05
N LEU A 38 -35.70 -11.75 -62.11
CA LEU A 38 -36.02 -12.70 -61.05
C LEU A 38 -34.91 -13.76 -60.90
N ILE A 39 -34.39 -14.29 -62.01
CA ILE A 39 -33.27 -15.25 -62.00
C ILE A 39 -32.02 -14.61 -61.38
N ARG A 40 -31.71 -13.36 -61.70
CA ARG A 40 -30.60 -12.61 -61.09
C ARG A 40 -30.78 -12.47 -59.58
N ILE A 41 -31.96 -12.03 -59.13
CA ILE A 41 -32.27 -11.88 -57.70
C ILE A 41 -32.18 -13.21 -56.97
N LEU A 42 -32.66 -14.32 -57.56
CA LEU A 42 -32.55 -15.65 -56.95
C LEU A 42 -31.09 -16.11 -56.81
N ARG A 43 -30.24 -15.83 -57.81
CA ARG A 43 -28.80 -16.11 -57.74
C ARG A 43 -28.12 -15.29 -56.65
N GLU A 44 -28.46 -14.01 -56.55
CA GLU A 44 -27.96 -13.11 -55.49
C GLU A 44 -28.41 -13.57 -54.11
N LEU A 45 -29.70 -13.91 -53.94
CA LEU A 45 -30.24 -14.45 -52.71
C LEU A 45 -29.52 -15.74 -52.31
N THR A 46 -29.30 -16.65 -53.27
CA THR A 46 -28.54 -17.89 -53.03
C THR A 46 -27.09 -17.58 -52.61
N ALA A 47 -26.46 -16.57 -53.22
CA ALA A 47 -25.12 -16.15 -52.85
C ALA A 47 -25.07 -15.54 -51.44
N VAL A 48 -26.05 -14.73 -51.06
CA VAL A 48 -26.20 -14.17 -49.72
C VAL A 48 -26.47 -15.28 -48.70
N GLN A 49 -27.34 -16.24 -49.02
CA GLN A 49 -27.67 -17.36 -48.15
C GLN A 49 -26.45 -18.24 -47.87
N ARG A 50 -25.58 -18.45 -48.88
CA ARG A 50 -24.28 -19.12 -48.69
C ARG A 50 -23.36 -18.31 -47.76
N LYS A 51 -23.22 -17.00 -47.98
CA LYS A 51 -22.42 -16.12 -47.10
C LYS A 51 -22.91 -16.13 -45.66
N ILE A 52 -24.23 -16.17 -45.44
CA ILE A 52 -24.81 -16.26 -44.09
C ILE A 52 -24.42 -17.58 -43.43
N ALA A 53 -24.49 -18.71 -44.14
CA ALA A 53 -24.07 -20.00 -43.60
C ALA A 53 -22.57 -20.00 -43.27
N ASP A 54 -21.72 -19.45 -44.14
CA ASP A 54 -20.27 -19.35 -43.90
C ASP A 54 -19.97 -18.54 -42.63
N LEU A 55 -20.62 -17.37 -42.47
CA LEU A 55 -20.48 -16.52 -41.29
C LEU A 55 -21.01 -17.18 -40.02
N GLN A 56 -22.09 -17.97 -40.11
CA GLN A 56 -22.60 -18.73 -38.97
C GLN A 56 -21.59 -19.76 -38.48
N VAL A 57 -20.94 -20.47 -39.40
CA VAL A 57 -19.88 -21.43 -39.06
C VAL A 57 -18.68 -20.71 -38.43
N GLU A 58 -18.25 -19.57 -38.97
CA GLU A 58 -17.13 -18.82 -38.40
C GLU A 58 -17.46 -18.29 -36.99
N LEU A 59 -18.64 -17.72 -36.79
CA LEU A 59 -19.10 -17.24 -35.47
C LEU A 59 -19.15 -18.38 -34.46
N GLN A 60 -19.67 -19.54 -34.85
CA GLN A 60 -19.74 -20.71 -33.99
C GLN A 60 -18.34 -21.21 -33.64
N GLY A 61 -17.43 -21.26 -34.62
CA GLY A 61 -16.03 -21.64 -34.39
C GLY A 61 -15.33 -20.71 -33.40
N ARG A 62 -15.51 -19.38 -33.50
CA ARG A 62 -14.93 -18.44 -32.53
C ARG A 62 -15.55 -18.53 -31.15
N LYS A 63 -16.85 -18.84 -31.07
CA LYS A 63 -17.53 -19.08 -29.78
C LYS A 63 -16.97 -20.32 -29.09
N GLU A 64 -16.76 -21.40 -29.83
CA GLU A 64 -16.18 -22.64 -29.33
C GLU A 64 -14.71 -22.46 -28.94
N ASP A 65 -13.90 -21.79 -29.77
CA ASP A 65 -12.51 -21.46 -29.44
C ASP A 65 -12.40 -20.69 -28.12
N LYS A 66 -13.22 -19.64 -27.94
CA LYS A 66 -13.26 -18.90 -26.67
C LYS A 66 -13.62 -19.78 -25.48
N ASN A 67 -14.52 -20.76 -25.66
CA ASN A 67 -14.94 -21.66 -24.58
C ASN A 67 -13.80 -22.59 -24.13
N VAL A 68 -12.97 -23.05 -25.08
CA VAL A 68 -11.84 -23.96 -24.78
C VAL A 68 -10.50 -23.25 -24.61
N ALA A 69 -10.44 -21.93 -24.82
CA ALA A 69 -9.20 -21.16 -24.87
C ALA A 69 -8.31 -21.33 -23.63
N HIS A 70 -8.91 -21.43 -22.44
CA HIS A 70 -8.20 -21.65 -21.18
C HIS A 70 -7.42 -22.98 -21.09
N LEU A 71 -7.67 -23.92 -22.01
CA LEU A 71 -6.99 -25.21 -22.14
C LEU A 71 -6.17 -25.33 -23.43
N THR A 72 -6.52 -24.58 -24.48
CA THR A 72 -5.89 -24.72 -25.80
C THR A 72 -4.92 -23.59 -26.14
N HIS A 73 -5.11 -22.38 -25.56
CA HIS A 73 -4.23 -21.25 -25.85
C HIS A 73 -2.95 -21.38 -25.03
N VAL A 74 -1.82 -21.29 -25.73
CA VAL A 74 -0.48 -21.39 -25.13
C VAL A 74 -0.27 -20.35 -24.04
N SER A 75 -0.77 -19.12 -24.23
CA SER A 75 -0.66 -18.04 -23.23
C SER A 75 -1.36 -18.35 -21.91
N GLU A 76 -2.51 -19.04 -21.93
CA GLU A 76 -3.22 -19.46 -20.73
C GLU A 76 -2.49 -20.63 -20.04
N MET A 77 -1.90 -21.54 -20.82
CA MET A 77 -1.07 -22.62 -20.30
C MET A 77 0.22 -22.09 -19.67
N GLU A 78 0.88 -21.10 -20.29
CA GLU A 78 2.07 -20.43 -19.75
C GLU A 78 1.78 -19.77 -18.40
N LYS A 79 0.68 -19.02 -18.28
CA LYS A 79 0.24 -18.45 -16.99
C LYS A 79 0.04 -19.52 -15.91
N LYS A 80 -0.53 -20.67 -16.27
CA LYS A 80 -0.71 -21.81 -15.35
C LYS A 80 0.64 -22.41 -14.95
N ILE A 81 1.56 -22.60 -15.90
CA ILE A 81 2.93 -23.09 -15.66
C ILE A 81 3.67 -22.15 -14.70
N GLU A 82 3.63 -20.84 -14.94
CA GLU A 82 4.25 -19.85 -14.06
C GLU A 82 3.66 -19.89 -12.66
N THR A 83 2.32 -20.01 -12.56
CA THR A 83 1.64 -20.09 -11.26
C THR A 83 2.03 -21.36 -10.51
N LEU A 84 2.08 -22.50 -11.19
CA LEU A 84 2.54 -23.77 -10.63
C LEU A 84 4.02 -23.70 -10.21
N ALA A 85 4.86 -23.06 -11.01
CA ALA A 85 6.27 -22.86 -10.69
C ALA A 85 6.44 -22.02 -9.42
N ARG A 86 5.70 -20.90 -9.30
CA ARG A 86 5.70 -20.07 -8.07
C ARG A 86 5.27 -20.87 -6.85
N ILE A 87 4.15 -21.60 -6.93
CA ILE A 87 3.66 -22.44 -5.82
C ILE A 87 4.68 -23.52 -5.46
N THR A 88 5.30 -24.14 -6.46
CA THR A 88 6.32 -25.18 -6.27
C THR A 88 7.54 -24.63 -5.52
N THR A 89 8.01 -23.43 -5.86
CA THR A 89 9.11 -22.78 -5.14
C THR A 89 8.75 -22.52 -3.68
N ILE A 90 7.58 -21.93 -3.42
CA ILE A 90 7.11 -21.67 -2.05
C ILE A 90 7.05 -22.98 -1.25
N LEU A 91 6.52 -24.06 -1.84
CA LEU A 91 6.40 -25.34 -1.15
C LEU A 91 7.78 -25.95 -0.85
N LYS A 92 8.74 -25.84 -1.78
CA LYS A 92 10.14 -26.26 -1.53
C LYS A 92 10.73 -25.51 -0.35
N ASP A 93 10.53 -24.20 -0.27
CA ASP A 93 11.05 -23.38 0.82
C ASP A 93 10.44 -23.78 2.17
N VAL A 94 9.12 -24.05 2.20
CA VAL A 94 8.43 -24.54 3.41
C VAL A 94 8.98 -25.89 3.86
N ILE A 95 9.21 -26.82 2.93
CA ILE A 95 9.77 -28.14 3.24
C ILE A 95 11.18 -28.00 3.80
N GLN A 96 12.06 -27.24 3.14
CA GLN A 96 13.42 -27.01 3.60
C GLN A 96 13.45 -26.36 4.98
N ASN A 97 12.55 -25.41 5.25
CA ASN A 97 12.44 -24.78 6.56
C ASN A 97 11.98 -25.78 7.63
N LYS A 98 11.01 -26.65 7.30
CA LYS A 98 10.57 -27.73 8.20
C LYS A 98 11.73 -28.66 8.55
N ASP A 99 12.49 -29.10 7.56
CA ASP A 99 13.62 -30.02 7.76
C ASP A 99 14.73 -29.36 8.60
N ARG A 100 14.98 -28.06 8.41
CA ARG A 100 15.89 -27.29 9.26
C ARG A 100 15.42 -27.26 10.72
N ILE A 101 14.13 -27.04 10.97
CA ILE A 101 13.56 -27.02 12.33
C ILE A 101 13.65 -28.41 12.95
N ILE A 102 13.29 -29.46 12.21
CA ILE A 102 13.40 -30.85 12.66
C ILE A 102 14.85 -31.17 13.04
N ALA A 103 15.82 -30.81 12.19
CA ALA A 103 17.23 -31.03 12.50
C ALA A 103 17.66 -30.32 13.79
N ARG A 104 17.19 -29.08 14.02
CA ARG A 104 17.47 -28.34 15.27
C ARG A 104 16.81 -28.96 16.50
N LEU A 105 15.61 -29.51 16.36
CA LEU A 105 14.89 -30.16 17.48
C LEU A 105 15.43 -31.57 17.77
N GLN A 106 15.93 -32.27 16.75
CA GLN A 106 16.52 -33.59 16.88
C GLN A 106 18.00 -33.56 17.29
N GLN A 107 18.67 -32.40 17.20
CA GLN A 107 19.99 -32.25 17.81
C GLN A 107 19.86 -32.61 19.29
N PRO A 108 20.67 -33.56 19.80
CA PRO A 108 20.66 -33.89 21.22
C PRO A 108 20.92 -32.60 21.97
N TYR A 109 19.97 -32.22 22.85
CA TYR A 109 20.09 -31.04 23.69
C TYR A 109 21.52 -30.97 24.22
N SER A 110 22.25 -29.90 23.89
CA SER A 110 23.59 -29.69 24.43
C SER A 110 23.51 -29.85 25.95
N LEU A 111 24.43 -30.64 26.51
CA LEU A 111 24.41 -31.12 27.90
C LEU A 111 24.35 -30.00 28.97
N ASP A 112 24.55 -28.74 28.59
CA ASP A 112 24.47 -27.58 29.48
C ASP A 112 23.03 -27.09 29.72
N CYS A 113 22.07 -28.01 29.72
CA CYS A 113 20.73 -27.71 30.22
C CYS A 113 20.72 -28.02 31.72
N ILE A 114 20.43 -27.01 32.56
CA ILE A 114 20.12 -27.26 33.96
C ILE A 114 18.74 -27.92 33.97
N PRO A 115 18.61 -29.21 34.35
CA PRO A 115 17.30 -29.83 34.48
C PRO A 115 16.54 -29.13 35.60
N VAL A 116 15.31 -28.72 35.31
CA VAL A 116 14.42 -28.09 36.28
C VAL A 116 13.11 -28.86 36.25
N GLU A 117 12.69 -29.35 37.40
CA GLU A 117 11.39 -30.01 37.55
C GLU A 117 10.27 -29.03 37.16
N ALA A 118 9.21 -29.56 36.53
CA ALA A 118 8.14 -28.73 36.00
C ALA A 118 7.48 -27.83 37.07
N GLU A 119 7.47 -28.25 38.33
CA GLU A 119 6.94 -27.48 39.46
C GLU A 119 7.77 -26.25 39.84
N TYR A 120 9.06 -26.23 39.45
CA TYR A 120 10.00 -25.14 39.74
C TYR A 120 10.33 -24.29 38.52
N GLN A 121 9.84 -24.65 37.33
CA GLN A 121 10.20 -23.99 36.08
C GLN A 121 9.87 -22.49 36.08
N LYS A 122 8.73 -22.10 36.67
CA LYS A 122 8.31 -20.70 36.79
C LYS A 122 9.27 -19.92 37.66
N GLN A 123 9.51 -20.39 38.89
CA GLN A 123 10.39 -19.76 39.89
C GLN A 123 11.82 -19.67 39.36
N PHE A 124 12.29 -20.71 38.67
CA PHE A 124 13.61 -20.72 38.05
C PHE A 124 13.74 -19.68 36.93
N SER A 125 12.73 -19.54 36.06
CA SER A 125 12.73 -18.53 35.01
C SER A 125 12.71 -17.10 35.58
N GLU A 126 11.93 -16.86 36.64
CA GLU A 126 11.88 -15.57 37.32
C GLU A 126 13.23 -15.24 37.99
N LEU A 127 13.84 -16.22 38.66
CA LEU A 127 15.18 -16.08 39.25
C LEU A 127 16.23 -15.78 38.18
N LEU A 128 16.21 -16.48 37.05
CA LEU A 128 17.15 -16.28 35.96
C LEU A 128 17.04 -14.88 35.36
N MET A 129 15.82 -14.39 35.14
CA MET A 129 15.58 -13.03 34.66
C MET A 129 16.07 -11.98 35.66
N LYS A 130 15.84 -12.20 36.96
CA LYS A 130 16.34 -11.33 38.02
C LYS A 130 17.87 -11.32 38.08
N ALA A 131 18.50 -12.50 38.06
CA ALA A 131 19.95 -12.63 38.08
C ALA A 131 20.61 -11.95 36.88
N ALA A 132 20.03 -12.07 35.68
CA ALA A 132 20.52 -11.39 34.49
C ALA A 132 20.44 -9.86 34.62
N SER A 133 19.34 -9.34 35.17
CA SER A 133 19.17 -7.91 35.46
C SER A 133 20.20 -7.41 36.48
N ASP A 134 20.35 -8.13 37.59
CA ASP A 134 21.27 -7.79 38.68
C ASP A 134 22.73 -7.80 38.18
N TYR A 135 23.08 -8.78 37.33
CA TYR A 135 24.40 -8.85 36.70
C TYR A 135 24.66 -7.67 35.75
N GLY A 136 23.65 -7.25 35.00
CA GLY A 136 23.72 -6.04 34.16
C GLY A 136 23.96 -4.77 34.98
N ALA A 137 23.21 -4.60 36.08
CA ALA A 137 23.39 -3.46 36.99
C ALA A 137 24.77 -3.46 37.67
N LEU A 138 25.25 -4.64 38.08
CA LEU A 138 26.59 -4.80 38.64
C LEU A 138 27.67 -4.44 37.62
N THR A 139 27.52 -4.87 36.37
CA THR A 139 28.47 -4.55 35.29
C THR A 139 28.55 -3.04 35.04
N ALA A 140 27.40 -2.36 35.00
CA ALA A 140 27.35 -0.89 34.88
C ALA A 140 28.04 -0.21 36.07
N SER A 141 27.77 -0.67 37.30
CA SER A 141 28.38 -0.12 38.51
C SER A 141 29.91 -0.32 38.54
N VAL A 142 30.40 -1.48 38.06
CA VAL A 142 31.83 -1.75 37.92
C VAL A 142 32.46 -0.82 36.88
N ALA A 143 31.77 -0.58 35.76
CA ALA A 143 32.22 0.37 34.74
C ALA A 143 32.30 1.80 35.28
N ASP A 144 31.30 2.25 36.06
CA ASP A 144 31.32 3.56 36.72
C ASP A 144 32.48 3.68 37.71
N PHE A 145 32.76 2.61 38.48
CA PHE A 145 33.91 2.59 39.38
C PHE A 145 35.23 2.66 38.60
N GLN A 146 35.39 1.89 37.54
CA GLN A 146 36.58 1.96 36.68
C GLN A 146 36.76 3.34 36.04
N TRP A 147 35.66 3.96 35.59
CA TRP A 147 35.67 5.34 35.11
C TRP A 147 36.14 6.31 36.20
N SER A 148 35.63 6.17 37.43
CA SER A 148 36.04 7.00 38.57
C SER A 148 37.51 6.80 39.00
N GLN A 149 38.07 5.61 38.78
CA GLN A 149 39.48 5.31 39.09
C GLN A 149 40.47 5.91 38.08
N ASN A 150 40.00 6.24 36.88
CA ASN A 150 40.85 6.81 35.82
C ASN A 150 41.10 8.31 35.95
N PHE A 151 40.54 8.97 36.97
CA PHE A 151 40.82 10.37 37.25
C PHE A 151 42.20 10.53 37.91
N LYS A 152 43.15 11.13 37.18
CA LYS A 152 44.48 11.49 37.71
C LYS A 152 44.44 12.67 38.69
N GLU A 153 43.46 13.56 38.55
CA GLU A 153 43.20 14.70 39.43
C GLU A 153 41.74 14.64 39.92
N PRO A 154 41.46 15.02 41.17
CA PRO A 154 40.11 14.92 41.70
C PRO A 154 39.16 15.84 40.91
N PRO A 155 37.98 15.35 40.49
CA PRO A 155 37.04 16.08 39.61
C PRO A 155 36.48 17.38 40.20
N THR A 156 36.81 17.69 41.45
CA THR A 156 36.48 18.94 42.15
C THR A 156 36.97 20.19 41.42
N GLU A 157 38.15 20.17 40.78
CA GLU A 157 38.64 21.31 40.00
C GLU A 157 37.82 21.52 38.72
N MET A 158 37.49 20.45 38.00
CA MET A 158 36.70 20.50 36.76
C MET A 158 35.24 20.88 37.00
N LEU A 159 34.66 20.50 38.14
CA LEU A 159 33.27 20.79 38.50
C LEU A 159 33.09 22.13 39.23
N ARG A 160 34.18 22.78 39.65
CA ARG A 160 34.17 24.09 40.33
C ARG A 160 33.39 25.19 39.60
N PRO A 161 33.37 25.28 38.26
CA PRO A 161 32.59 26.28 37.55
C PRO A 161 31.07 26.15 37.75
N ILE A 162 30.56 24.95 38.06
CA ILE A 162 29.11 24.69 38.13
C ILE A 162 28.47 25.39 39.35
N PRO A 163 28.96 25.21 40.61
CA PRO A 163 28.43 25.96 41.75
C PRO A 163 28.61 27.47 41.62
N VAL A 164 29.71 27.92 40.99
CA VAL A 164 29.99 29.36 40.78
C VAL A 164 28.97 29.96 39.80
N ALA A 165 28.70 29.29 38.68
CA ALA A 165 27.69 29.73 37.73
C ALA A 165 26.29 29.74 38.35
N LEU A 166 25.93 28.70 39.12
CA LEU A 166 24.65 28.62 39.81
C LEU A 166 24.49 29.77 40.82
N ALA A 167 25.51 30.03 41.65
CA ALA A 167 25.50 31.14 42.60
C ALA A 167 25.43 32.51 41.90
N SER A 168 26.01 32.66 40.71
CA SER A 168 25.88 33.86 39.89
C SER A 168 24.44 34.03 39.38
N CYS A 169 23.83 32.98 38.83
CA CYS A 169 22.42 33.00 38.40
C CYS A 169 21.47 33.35 39.54
N THR A 170 21.68 32.78 40.74
CA THR A 170 20.88 33.12 41.93
C THR A 170 20.99 34.60 42.28
N ARG A 171 22.21 35.16 42.33
CA ARG A 171 22.40 36.59 42.61
C ARG A 171 21.78 37.50 41.56
N PHE A 172 21.85 37.12 40.28
CA PHE A 172 21.19 37.87 39.21
C PHE A 172 19.67 37.88 39.39
N PHE A 173 19.08 36.73 39.74
CA PHE A 173 17.64 36.63 39.99
C PHE A 173 17.22 37.47 41.20
N GLU A 174 17.98 37.43 42.29
CA GLU A 174 17.74 38.26 43.48
C GLU A 174 17.80 39.75 43.13
N ALA A 175 18.83 40.18 42.38
CA ALA A 175 18.96 41.57 41.94
C ALA A 175 17.80 42.02 41.04
N MET A 176 17.37 41.18 40.10
CA MET A 176 16.23 41.45 39.22
C MET A 176 14.92 41.54 40.00
N THR A 177 14.76 40.71 41.03
CA THR A 177 13.58 40.73 41.90
C THR A 177 13.56 42.01 42.74
N ALA A 178 14.69 42.39 43.35
CA ALA A 178 14.81 43.64 44.10
C ALA A 178 14.57 44.89 43.23
N MET A 179 15.03 44.88 41.97
CA MET A 179 14.74 45.94 41.02
C MET A 179 13.25 46.02 40.67
N ARG A 180 12.57 44.88 40.49
CA ARG A 180 11.12 44.87 40.26
C ARG A 180 10.35 45.45 41.45
N GLU A 181 10.76 45.12 42.68
CA GLU A 181 10.17 45.66 43.89
C GLU A 181 10.38 47.17 44.03
N SER A 182 11.54 47.70 43.63
CA SER A 182 11.79 49.15 43.64
C SER A 182 10.92 49.87 42.60
N PHE A 183 10.75 49.30 41.40
CA PHE A 183 9.81 49.82 40.40
C PHE A 183 8.35 49.79 40.90
N ALA A 184 7.92 48.72 41.56
CA ALA A 184 6.58 48.64 42.14
C ALA A 184 6.36 49.72 43.22
N LYS A 185 7.36 49.97 44.07
CA LYS A 185 7.32 51.08 45.05
C LYS A 185 7.24 52.44 44.36
N LEU A 186 8.03 52.68 43.31
CA LEU A 186 7.96 53.92 42.52
C LEU A 186 6.57 54.10 41.89
N GLN A 187 6.00 53.06 41.29
CA GLN A 187 4.64 53.09 40.73
C GLN A 187 3.58 53.41 41.80
N SER A 188 3.75 52.93 43.03
CA SER A 188 2.84 53.26 44.15
C SER A 188 2.94 54.71 44.64
N CYS A 189 4.04 55.43 44.32
CA CYS A 189 4.19 56.86 44.57
C CYS A 189 3.67 57.73 43.39
N ILE A 190 3.36 57.12 42.23
CA ILE A 190 2.82 57.79 41.05
C ILE A 190 1.28 58.06 41.09
N PRO A 191 0.46 57.67 42.10
CA PRO A 191 -0.91 58.19 42.19
C PRO A 191 -0.92 59.55 42.92
N LEU A 192 -0.23 60.55 42.36
CA LEU A 192 -0.47 61.98 42.60
C LEU A 192 0.17 62.86 41.51
N LEU A 193 0.02 62.47 40.24
CA LEU A 193 0.20 63.39 39.11
C LEU A 193 -0.99 63.35 38.14
N GLU A 194 -2.19 63.03 38.65
CA GLU A 194 -3.44 63.54 38.08
C GLU A 194 -3.82 64.83 38.81
N SER A 195 -3.03 65.88 38.59
CA SER A 195 -3.49 67.27 38.55
C SER A 195 -2.38 68.09 37.89
N ASP A 196 -2.58 68.39 36.61
CA ASP A 196 -1.77 69.23 35.72
C ASP A 196 -0.30 68.86 35.48
N CYS A 197 -0.07 68.04 34.45
CA CYS A 197 0.78 68.45 33.33
C CYS A 197 0.49 67.57 32.10
N GLY A 198 0.18 68.21 30.97
CA GLY A 198 -0.50 67.63 29.81
C GLY A 198 0.22 66.51 29.04
N THR A 199 -0.59 65.77 28.29
CA THR A 199 -0.26 64.67 27.36
C THR A 199 0.34 65.20 26.02
N PRO A 200 0.92 64.35 25.13
CA PRO A 200 2.37 64.22 24.86
C PRO A 200 2.74 64.42 23.36
N PRO A 201 3.95 64.03 22.88
CA PRO A 201 4.08 63.51 21.53
C PRO A 201 4.41 62.01 21.51
N PRO A 202 4.06 61.31 20.41
CA PRO A 202 4.09 59.86 20.31
C PRO A 202 5.51 59.37 20.00
N TRP A 203 6.02 58.44 20.78
CA TRP A 203 7.13 57.62 20.31
C TRP A 203 6.52 56.61 19.36
N ARG A 204 6.79 56.82 18.06
CA ARG A 204 6.30 55.99 16.97
C ARG A 204 6.60 54.52 17.26
N THR A 205 5.58 53.69 17.12
CA THR A 205 5.72 52.31 16.68
C THR A 205 6.25 52.35 15.25
N GLU A 206 7.57 52.28 15.07
CA GLU A 206 8.14 51.80 13.82
C GLU A 206 8.45 50.31 13.96
N SER A 207 8.02 49.58 12.94
CA SER A 207 8.18 48.15 12.74
C SER A 207 9.62 47.68 12.86
N SER A 208 9.85 46.53 13.48
CA SER A 208 10.43 45.35 12.82
C SER A 208 10.72 44.25 13.87
N PHE A 209 10.53 43.00 13.45
CA PHE A 209 10.74 41.73 14.15
C PHE A 209 9.55 41.12 14.92
N ASP A 210 8.46 40.88 14.18
CA ASP A 210 8.01 39.48 14.06
C ASP A 210 8.97 38.77 13.09
N ASP A 211 9.96 38.03 13.61
CA ASP A 211 10.35 36.75 13.04
C ASP A 211 11.11 35.94 14.10
N LEU A 212 10.90 34.62 14.10
CA LEU A 212 11.55 33.59 14.94
C LEU A 212 10.87 33.23 16.26
N ALA A 213 9.59 32.87 16.18
CA ALA A 213 9.20 31.57 16.74
C ALA A 213 9.08 30.56 15.59
N VAL A 214 9.69 29.38 15.78
CA VAL A 214 9.59 28.17 14.95
C VAL A 214 10.56 28.09 13.75
N GLY A 215 11.70 27.44 14.00
CA GLY A 215 12.67 27.04 12.98
C GLY A 215 13.49 25.83 13.40
N THR A 216 12.85 24.80 13.94
CA THR A 216 13.45 23.47 14.07
C THR A 216 13.78 22.95 12.67
N LEU A 217 15.05 22.64 12.43
CA LEU A 217 15.52 21.49 11.67
C LEU A 217 15.16 21.43 10.17
N ARG A 218 16.00 22.00 9.29
CA ARG A 218 16.39 21.35 8.02
C ARG A 218 17.55 22.04 7.29
N ARG A 219 18.60 21.25 7.01
CA ARG A 219 19.64 21.41 5.95
C ARG A 219 20.67 22.54 6.17
N GLN A 220 21.99 22.34 6.14
CA GLN A 220 22.83 21.40 5.39
C GLN A 220 24.16 21.16 6.12
N SER A 221 24.44 19.90 6.45
CA SER A 221 25.79 19.32 6.32
C SER A 221 25.79 18.47 5.05
N SER A 222 26.05 19.11 3.91
CA SER A 222 26.37 18.43 2.66
C SER A 222 27.38 19.28 1.91
N ALA A 223 28.67 19.06 2.20
CA ALA A 223 29.78 19.16 1.26
C ALA A 223 31.11 19.08 2.03
N GLN A 224 31.53 17.86 2.42
CA GLN A 224 32.94 17.53 2.49
C GLN A 224 33.13 16.01 2.48
N GLU A 225 33.08 15.43 1.28
CA GLU A 225 33.90 14.28 0.83
C GLU A 225 33.41 13.83 -0.56
N GLU A 226 34.13 14.25 -1.60
CA GLU A 226 34.51 13.41 -2.75
C GLU A 226 35.45 14.24 -3.66
N MET A 227 36.76 14.12 -3.39
CA MET A 227 37.80 13.81 -4.38
C MET A 227 39.03 13.26 -3.66
#